data_AF-A0A4P7D9J7-F1
#
_entry.id   AF-A0A4P7D9J7-F1
#
_cell.length_a   1.000
_cell.length_b   1.000
_cell.length_c   1.000
_cell.angle_alpha   90.00
_cell.angle_beta   90.00
_cell.angle_gamma   90.00
#
_symmetry.space_group_name_H-M   'P 1'
#
loop_
_entity.id
_entity.type
_entity.pdbx_description
1 polymer ?
#
loop_
_entity_poly.entity_id
_entity_poly.type
_entity_poly.pdbx_seq_one_letter_code
_entity_poly.pdbx_strand_id
1 'polypeptide(L)' 'MTNNPDRDPGSDPDKLIGPGGMTLRQIHEQVQKSVERDREAQTVHNSPAPPQSRWQRWVRYVWGRSGRR' A
#
# COMPACT_ATOMS: atom_id res chain seq x y z
N MET A 1 30.06 17.79 9.92
CA MET A 1 29.23 17.29 11.04
C MET A 1 28.51 18.47 11.66
N THR A 2 27.25 18.70 11.31
CA THR A 2 26.36 19.60 12.07
C THR A 2 24.93 19.11 11.85
N ASN A 3 24.49 18.26 12.77
CA ASN A 3 23.09 17.92 12.95
C ASN A 3 22.41 19.16 13.56
N ASN A 4 21.58 19.86 12.79
CA ASN A 4 20.71 20.90 13.33
C ASN A 4 19.30 20.30 13.46
N PRO A 5 18.85 19.92 14.68
CA PRO A 5 17.51 19.39 14.90
C PRO A 5 16.57 20.56 15.16
N ASP A 6 16.33 21.41 14.15
CA ASP A 6 15.19 22.31 14.19
C ASP A 6 13.94 21.50 13.79
N ARG A 7 13.64 20.49 14.63
CA ARG A 7 12.42 19.70 14.53
C ARG A 7 11.32 20.57 15.12
N ASP A 8 10.57 21.21 14.23
CA ASP A 8 9.22 21.66 14.54
C ASP A 8 8.53 20.53 15.35
N PRO A 9 8.03 20.77 16.57
CA PRO A 9 7.40 19.73 17.38
C PRO A 9 6.16 19.12 16.70
N GLY A 10 5.62 19.75 15.65
CA GLY A 10 4.61 19.19 14.75
C GLY A 10 5.15 18.22 13.69
N SER A 11 6.46 18.15 13.48
CA SER A 11 7.14 17.22 12.57
C SER A 11 7.66 15.95 13.25
N ASP A 12 7.42 15.78 14.55
CA ASP A 12 7.82 14.56 15.26
C ASP A 12 6.81 13.44 14.97
N PRO A 13 7.16 12.41 14.18
CA PRO A 13 6.22 11.35 13.76
C PRO A 13 5.73 10.49 14.94
N ASP A 14 6.37 10.61 16.11
CA ASP A 14 5.97 9.97 17.36
C ASP A 14 4.90 10.76 18.12
N LYS A 15 4.77 12.07 17.84
CA LYS A 15 3.74 12.95 18.43
C LYS A 15 2.49 13.05 17.56
N LEU A 16 2.60 12.65 16.29
CA LEU A 16 1.49 12.55 15.35
C LEU A 16 0.75 11.22 15.54
N ILE A 17 -0.34 11.27 16.30
CA ILE A 17 -1.23 10.13 16.55
C ILE A 17 -2.27 10.07 15.41
N GLY A 18 -2.31 8.94 14.71
CA GLY A 18 -3.31 8.58 13.72
C GLY A 18 -4.47 7.77 14.30
N PRO A 19 -5.37 7.27 13.44
CA PRO A 19 -6.55 6.50 13.87
C PRO A 19 -6.15 5.28 14.71
N GLY A 20 -6.89 5.02 15.80
CA GLY A 20 -6.63 3.90 16.71
C GLY A 20 -5.47 4.13 17.70
N GLY A 21 -4.94 5.35 17.81
CA GLY A 21 -3.88 5.66 18.78
C GLY A 21 -2.47 5.29 18.32
N MET A 22 -2.30 4.89 17.05
CA MET A 22 -0.99 4.57 16.48
C MET A 22 -0.24 5.84 16.09
N THR A 23 1.07 5.85 16.26
CA THR A 23 1.89 6.95 15.74
C THR A 23 2.06 6.85 14.23
N LEU A 24 2.26 7.97 13.55
CA LEU A 24 2.53 8.00 12.10
C LEU A 24 3.73 7.10 11.74
N ARG A 25 4.73 7.02 12.62
CA ARG A 25 5.87 6.10 12.50
C ARG A 25 5.42 4.64 12.46
N GLN A 26 4.56 4.22 13.39
CA GLN A 26 4.04 2.84 13.45
C GLN A 26 3.21 2.50 12.21
N ILE A 27 2.38 3.44 11.75
CA ILE A 27 1.58 3.27 10.53
C ILE A 27 2.51 3.08 9.33
N HIS A 28 3.55 3.90 9.19
CA HIS A 28 4.53 3.77 8.11
C HIS A 28 5.23 2.40 8.13
N GLU A 29 5.67 1.93 9.31
CA GLU A 29 6.30 0.61 9.44
C GLU A 29 5.37 -0.53 9.07
N GLN A 30 4.10 -0.45 9.49
CA GLN A 30 3.10 -1.46 9.15
C GLN A 30 2.80 -1.47 7.65
N VAL A 31 2.66 -0.29 7.04
CA VAL A 31 2.48 -0.15 5.58
C VAL A 31 3.70 -0.71 4.85
N GLN A 32 4.92 -0.37 5.27
CA GLN A 32 6.15 -0.88 4.67
C GLN A 32 6.22 -2.41 4.72
N LYS A 33 5.89 -3.02 5.86
CA LYS A 33 5.79 -4.48 5.99
C LYS A 33 4.70 -5.08 5.09
N SER A 34 3.60 -4.36 4.89
CA SER A 34 2.53 -4.83 4.00
C SER A 34 2.94 -4.78 2.54
N VAL A 35 3.59 -3.70 2.11
CA VAL A 35 4.10 -3.55 0.74
C VAL A 35 5.16 -4.61 0.44
N GLU A 36 6.07 -4.88 1.38
CA GLU A 36 7.08 -5.92 1.19
C GLU A 36 6.43 -7.30 1.04
N ARG A 37 5.45 -7.64 1.90
CA ARG A 37 4.69 -8.89 1.77
C ARG A 37 3.96 -8.99 0.45
N ASP A 38 3.32 -7.91 -0.01
CA ASP A 38 2.59 -7.90 -1.28
C ASP A 38 3.55 -8.02 -2.47
N ARG A 39 4.77 -7.48 -2.34
CA ARG A 39 5.83 -7.64 -3.33
C ARG A 39 6.35 -9.07 -3.38
N GLU A 40 6.62 -9.69 -2.23
CA GLU A 40 7.01 -11.11 -2.13
C GLU A 40 5.92 -12.04 -2.69
N ALA A 41 4.65 -11.76 -2.39
CA ALA A 41 3.53 -12.51 -2.95
C ALA A 41 3.48 -12.37 -4.48
N GLN A 42 3.75 -11.17 -5.01
CA GLN A 42 3.83 -10.93 -6.45
C GLN A 42 5.03 -11.63 -7.11
N THR A 43 6.22 -11.62 -6.51
CA THR A 43 7.40 -12.30 -7.08
C THR A 43 7.18 -13.81 -7.12
N VAL A 44 6.54 -14.41 -6.12
CA VAL A 44 6.18 -15.84 -6.10
C VAL A 44 5.09 -16.17 -7.14
N HIS A 45 4.15 -15.24 -7.41
CA HIS A 45 3.08 -15.42 -8.40
C HIS A 45 3.52 -15.20 -9.86
N ASN A 46 4.77 -14.82 -10.14
CA ASN A 46 5.31 -14.71 -11.50
C ASN A 46 5.71 -16.07 -12.13
N SER A 47 5.15 -17.18 -11.61
CA SER A 47 5.10 -18.45 -12.33
C SER A 47 4.04 -18.37 -13.45
N PRO A 48 4.23 -19.02 -14.61
CA PRO A 48 3.41 -18.78 -15.80
C PRO A 48 1.92 -19.05 -15.55
N ALA A 49 1.17 -17.94 -15.52
CA ALA A 49 -0.28 -17.78 -15.52
C ALA A 49 -1.08 -18.40 -14.35
N PRO A 50 -1.42 -17.63 -13.30
CA PRO A 50 -2.56 -17.96 -12.46
C PRO A 50 -3.86 -17.86 -13.27
N PRO A 51 -4.84 -18.76 -13.07
CA PRO A 51 -6.12 -18.73 -13.78
C PRO A 51 -6.81 -17.38 -13.55
N GLN A 52 -7.25 -16.73 -14.63
CA GLN A 52 -7.84 -15.38 -14.63
C GLN A 52 -8.78 -15.17 -13.44
N SER A 53 -8.46 -14.17 -12.60
CA SER A 53 -9.19 -13.96 -11.35
C SER A 53 -10.64 -13.57 -11.62
N ARG A 54 -11.56 -14.03 -10.76
CA ARG A 54 -13.00 -13.71 -10.86
C ARG A 54 -13.24 -12.19 -10.89
N TRP A 55 -12.35 -11.41 -10.26
CA TRP A 55 -12.39 -9.96 -10.24
C TRP A 55 -12.02 -9.32 -11.58
N GLN A 56 -10.99 -9.82 -12.27
CA GLN A 56 -10.68 -9.40 -13.66
C GLN A 56 -11.87 -9.66 -14.59
N ARG A 57 -12.57 -10.79 -14.40
CA ARG A 57 -13.77 -11.12 -15.17
C ARG A 57 -14.93 -10.15 -14.88
N TRP A 58 -15.11 -9.76 -13.61
CA TRP A 58 -16.10 -8.75 -13.20
C TRP A 58 -15.77 -7.37 -13.77
N VAL A 59 -14.52 -6.91 -13.68
CA VAL A 59 -14.07 -5.64 -14.27
C VAL A 59 -14.35 -5.63 -15.78
N ARG A 60 -14.09 -6.73 -16.50
CA ARG A 60 -14.43 -6.85 -17.93
C ARG A 60 -15.93 -6.81 -18.20
N TYR A 61 -16.78 -7.32 -17.31
CA TYR A 61 -18.23 -7.23 -17.49
C TYR A 61 -18.78 -5.83 -17.20
N VAL A 62 -18.25 -5.15 -16.19
CA VAL A 62 -18.68 -3.79 -15.81
C VAL A 62 -18.24 -2.76 -16.84
N TRP A 63 -17.00 -2.85 -17.34
CA TRP A 63 -16.42 -1.85 -18.24
C TRP A 63 -16.40 -2.27 -19.73
N GLY A 64 -16.56 -3.57 -20.03
CA GLY A 64 -16.55 -4.09 -21.40
C GLY A 64 -17.92 -4.14 -22.08
N ARG A 65 -19.01 -3.82 -21.38
CA ARG A 65 -20.35 -3.76 -21.98
C ARG A 65 -20.70 -2.40 -22.61
N SER A 66 -19.91 -1.35 -22.37
CA SER A 66 -20.16 0.01 -22.87
C SER A 66 -19.37 0.40 -24.14
N GLY A 67 -18.82 -0.58 -24.88
CA GLY A 67 -17.94 -0.33 -26.04
C GLY A 67 -18.39 -0.91 -27.38
N ARG A 68 -19.65 -1.37 -27.51
CA ARG A 68 -20.22 -1.78 -28.80
C ARG A 68 -21.64 -1.24 -28.96
N ARG A 69 -21.72 0.04 -29.34
CA ARG A 69 -22.53 0.60 -30.44
C ARG A 69 -22.46 2.12 -30.38
#